data_AF-A0A6J4ZS63-F1
#
_entry.id   AF-A0A6J4ZS63-F1
#
_cell.length_a   1.000
_cell.length_b   1.000
_cell.length_c   1.000
_cell.angle_alpha   90.00
_cell.angle_beta   90.00
_cell.angle_gamma   90.00
#
_symmetry.space_group_name_H-M   'P 1'
#
loop_
_entity.id
_entity.type
_entity.pdbx_description
1 polymer ?
#
loop_
_entity_poly.entity_id
_entity_poly.type
_entity_poly.pdbx_seq_one_letter_code
_entity_poly.pdbx_strand_id
1 'polypeptide(L)'
;MLTNEENELLCRVEGDAPMGQLMRNFWIPICLSEEVSEPDGDPVHARILGEDLVVFRDTEGRVGVMDEYCPHRRVSLVYGRNEDCGLRCLYHGWKMDVEGTVIEMVSEPAASTMAEKVKHKAYKVQEWAGLIWAFMGDQARIPAFVPPPWAPEKSAKVSIAKVLIPCNWAQILEGAIDSAHSSSLHSSDFVPARVGGAEATEKNWLRPSTDKAPRMQVHRTEYGFRYAAIRRPITNAAQTDYVRSTVFVAPGTVLIPPNNLYNVANVNVPMDDTNSVFYFIAWGDRATTPDTETWRKFLGTSIGSDLDDQYRPLRNVDNRFWQDRQAMKAGNFTGIKGFPNQDIAMWVTMGPIADRSNDRLGASDLAIVEFRRQMLEAVQEFSRGQPAIGTGDKQILPSVCSFQAIVPKTVDWRDFEAKPVYGAGSGPQLESNYETTA
;
A
#
# COMPACT_ATOMS: atom_id res chain seq x y z
N MET A 1 -24.91 3.67 -4.78
CA MET A 1 -24.18 3.62 -6.06
C MET A 1 -23.61 5.01 -6.29
N LEU A 2 -22.43 5.13 -6.87
CA LEU A 2 -21.88 6.44 -7.19
C LEU A 2 -22.46 6.93 -8.52
N THR A 3 -22.66 8.23 -8.65
CA THR A 3 -22.83 8.86 -9.97
C THR A 3 -21.50 8.85 -10.72
N ASN A 4 -21.53 9.11 -12.03
CA ASN A 4 -20.30 9.25 -12.82
C ASN A 4 -19.42 10.39 -12.27
N GLU A 5 -20.02 11.51 -11.87
CA GLU A 5 -19.32 12.66 -11.29
C GLU A 5 -18.65 12.31 -9.96
N GLU A 6 -19.32 11.55 -9.09
CA GLU A 6 -18.74 11.06 -7.84
C GLU A 6 -17.61 10.05 -8.11
N ASN A 7 -17.75 9.19 -9.12
CA ASN A 7 -16.70 8.25 -9.50
C ASN A 7 -15.44 8.99 -9.98
N GLU A 8 -15.60 10.01 -10.83
CA GLU A 8 -14.50 10.87 -11.28
C GLU A 8 -13.86 11.62 -10.11
N LEU A 9 -14.67 12.21 -9.20
CA LEU A 9 -14.18 12.91 -8.02
C LEU A 9 -13.37 11.99 -7.08
N LEU A 10 -13.75 10.72 -6.96
CA LEU A 10 -13.01 9.73 -6.17
C LEU A 10 -11.71 9.28 -6.86
N CYS A 11 -11.71 9.12 -8.18
CA CYS A 11 -10.65 8.43 -8.90
C CYS A 11 -9.53 9.34 -9.41
N ARG A 12 -9.83 10.60 -9.78
CA ARG A 12 -8.88 11.51 -10.43
C ARG A 12 -7.88 12.09 -9.44
N VAL A 13 -6.60 11.98 -9.74
CA VAL A 13 -5.48 12.36 -8.86
C VAL A 13 -4.43 13.23 -9.54
N GLU A 14 -4.47 13.34 -10.86
CA GLU A 14 -3.49 14.10 -11.64
C GLU A 14 -3.78 15.61 -11.64
N GLY A 15 -2.73 16.42 -11.77
CA GLY A 15 -2.84 17.88 -11.85
C GLY A 15 -3.58 18.50 -10.66
N ASP A 16 -4.62 19.28 -10.96
CA ASP A 16 -5.45 20.00 -9.98
C ASP A 16 -6.65 19.17 -9.48
N ALA A 17 -6.69 17.86 -9.76
CA ALA A 17 -7.79 17.01 -9.31
C ALA A 17 -7.93 17.06 -7.76
N PRO A 18 -9.13 17.31 -7.22
CA PRO A 18 -9.32 17.52 -5.78
C PRO A 18 -8.82 16.36 -4.90
N MET A 19 -9.02 15.11 -5.33
CA MET A 19 -8.55 13.95 -4.57
C MET A 19 -7.03 13.87 -4.53
N GLY A 20 -6.36 14.15 -5.66
CA GLY A 20 -4.90 14.27 -5.71
C GLY A 20 -4.38 15.36 -4.78
N GLN A 21 -5.01 16.53 -4.79
CA GLN A 21 -4.66 17.64 -3.89
C GLN A 21 -4.85 17.27 -2.41
N LEU A 22 -5.92 16.54 -2.06
CA LEU A 22 -6.10 15.99 -0.72
C LEU A 22 -4.98 15.00 -0.37
N MET A 23 -4.65 14.07 -1.25
CA MET A 23 -3.64 13.03 -1.03
C MET A 23 -2.22 13.59 -0.86
N ARG A 24 -1.87 14.70 -1.54
CA ARG A 24 -0.58 15.38 -1.36
C ARG A 24 -0.34 15.89 0.06
N ASN A 25 -1.37 16.01 0.89
CA ASN A 25 -1.27 16.42 2.29
C ASN A 25 -0.84 15.29 3.25
N PHE A 26 -0.43 14.14 2.72
CA PHE A 26 0.12 13.02 3.49
C PHE A 26 1.58 12.75 3.10
N TRP A 27 2.30 12.07 3.98
CA TRP A 27 3.55 11.42 3.62
C TRP A 27 3.23 10.21 2.74
N ILE A 28 3.80 10.17 1.52
CA ILE A 28 3.49 9.17 0.50
C ILE A 28 4.72 8.31 0.24
N PRO A 29 4.61 6.97 0.24
CA PRO A 29 5.68 6.12 -0.25
C PRO A 29 5.96 6.36 -1.73
N ILE A 30 7.22 6.64 -2.06
CA ILE A 30 7.68 6.93 -3.42
C ILE A 30 8.29 5.68 -4.06
N CYS A 31 9.19 5.02 -3.33
CA CYS A 31 9.83 3.78 -3.74
C CYS A 31 10.29 2.97 -2.51
N LEU A 32 10.76 1.75 -2.74
CA LEU A 32 11.44 0.95 -1.72
C LEU A 32 12.83 1.53 -1.46
N SER A 33 13.28 1.48 -0.20
CA SER A 33 14.64 1.86 0.18
C SER A 33 15.72 1.10 -0.61
N GLU A 34 15.45 -0.16 -0.96
CA GLU A 34 16.40 -1.02 -1.69
C GLU A 34 16.59 -0.61 -3.17
N GLU A 35 15.64 0.13 -3.75
CA GLU A 35 15.74 0.66 -5.12
C GLU A 35 16.83 1.75 -5.23
N VAL A 36 17.20 2.38 -4.12
CA VAL A 36 18.27 3.38 -4.01
C VAL A 36 19.19 3.04 -2.84
N SER A 37 19.67 1.80 -2.80
CA SER A 37 20.44 1.26 -1.67
C SER A 37 21.85 1.85 -1.57
N GLU A 38 22.52 2.07 -2.70
CA GLU A 38 23.93 2.47 -2.74
C GLU A 38 24.09 4.00 -2.86
N PRO A 39 24.93 4.64 -2.02
CA PRO A 39 25.43 6.00 -2.25
C PRO A 39 26.08 6.11 -3.63
N ASP A 40 25.84 7.22 -4.33
CA ASP A 40 26.29 7.45 -5.71
C ASP A 40 25.83 6.36 -6.71
N GLY A 41 24.82 5.57 -6.33
CA GLY A 41 24.22 4.55 -7.17
C GLY A 41 23.26 5.12 -8.22
N ASP A 42 22.62 4.20 -8.95
CA ASP A 42 21.69 4.52 -10.03
C ASP A 42 20.48 5.34 -9.51
N PRO A 43 20.19 6.49 -10.12
CA PRO A 43 18.92 7.18 -9.91
C PRO A 43 17.77 6.33 -10.46
N VAL A 44 16.63 6.33 -9.77
CA VAL A 44 15.45 5.58 -10.20
C VAL A 44 14.28 6.51 -10.50
N HIS A 45 13.46 6.09 -11.46
CA HIS A 45 12.18 6.73 -11.78
C HIS A 45 11.10 6.31 -10.76
N ALA A 46 10.28 7.25 -10.32
CA ALA A 46 9.01 6.99 -9.66
C ALA A 46 7.92 7.90 -10.22
N ARG A 47 6.69 7.39 -10.37
CA ARG A 47 5.53 8.19 -10.77
C ARG A 47 4.47 8.14 -9.67
N ILE A 48 4.08 9.30 -9.14
CA ILE A 48 3.16 9.41 -8.00
C ILE A 48 2.22 10.61 -8.22
N LEU A 49 0.91 10.37 -8.13
CA LEU A 49 -0.14 11.38 -8.34
C LEU A 49 0.05 12.21 -9.64
N GLY A 50 0.45 11.55 -10.73
CA GLY A 50 0.68 12.15 -12.04
C GLY A 50 2.03 12.86 -12.23
N GLU A 51 2.88 12.91 -11.19
CA GLU A 51 4.19 13.55 -11.25
C GLU A 51 5.30 12.51 -11.47
N ASP A 52 6.16 12.75 -12.46
CA ASP A 52 7.38 11.97 -12.69
C ASP A 52 8.50 12.50 -11.80
N LEU A 53 9.12 11.59 -11.05
CA LEU A 53 10.12 11.87 -10.02
C LEU A 53 11.40 11.10 -10.31
N VAL A 54 12.53 11.72 -9.95
CA VAL A 54 13.81 11.03 -9.81
C VAL A 54 14.13 10.87 -8.32
N VAL A 55 14.52 9.66 -7.94
CA VAL A 55 14.98 9.33 -6.59
C VAL A 55 16.43 8.86 -6.66
N PHE A 56 17.28 9.37 -5.77
CA PHE A 56 18.69 8.99 -5.72
C PHE A 56 19.23 9.10 -4.30
N ARG A 57 20.30 8.35 -4.00
CA ARG A 57 21.04 8.45 -2.73
C ARG A 57 22.40 9.07 -2.96
N ASP A 58 22.64 10.22 -2.37
CA ASP A 58 23.89 10.97 -2.57
C ASP A 58 25.08 10.30 -1.88
N THR A 59 26.28 10.86 -2.10
CA THR A 59 27.55 10.41 -1.53
C THR A 59 27.53 10.28 0.00
N GLU A 60 26.74 11.09 0.70
CA GLU A 60 26.60 11.07 2.17
C GLU A 60 25.50 10.13 2.66
N GLY A 61 24.81 9.44 1.74
CA GLY A 61 23.71 8.53 2.04
C GLY A 61 22.35 9.22 2.21
N ARG A 62 22.26 10.53 1.95
CA ARG A 62 21.00 11.29 1.97
C ARG A 62 20.19 10.96 0.72
N VAL A 63 18.87 10.87 0.87
CA VAL A 63 17.97 10.55 -0.26
C VAL A 63 17.29 11.82 -0.77
N GLY A 64 17.41 12.07 -2.07
CA GLY A 64 16.68 13.11 -2.77
C GLY A 64 15.48 12.54 -3.52
N VAL A 65 14.34 13.23 -3.46
CA VAL A 65 13.17 12.98 -4.32
C VAL A 65 12.86 14.30 -5.02
N MET A 66 13.07 14.35 -6.34
CA MET A 66 12.96 15.57 -7.13
C MET A 66 12.05 15.37 -8.34
N ASP A 67 11.57 16.45 -8.95
CA ASP A 67 10.99 16.39 -10.30
C ASP A 67 12.00 15.74 -11.25
N GLU A 68 11.56 14.80 -12.09
CA GLU A 68 12.47 14.06 -12.95
C GLU A 68 13.17 14.94 -13.99
N TYR A 69 12.53 16.02 -14.41
CA TYR A 69 12.95 16.75 -15.59
C TYR A 69 13.79 17.97 -15.22
N CYS A 70 15.05 17.96 -15.66
CA CYS A 70 16.03 19.01 -15.42
C CYS A 70 15.45 20.43 -15.65
N PRO A 71 15.69 21.40 -14.74
CA PRO A 71 15.09 22.74 -14.83
C PRO A 71 15.62 23.58 -16.01
N HIS A 72 16.66 23.10 -16.71
CA HIS A 72 17.18 23.75 -17.91
C HIS A 72 16.37 23.45 -19.17
N ARG A 73 16.33 22.18 -19.62
CA ARG A 73 15.67 21.76 -20.87
C ARG A 73 14.80 20.52 -20.72
N ARG A 74 14.39 20.20 -19.49
CA ARG A 74 13.44 19.13 -19.17
C ARG A 74 13.87 17.74 -19.69
N VAL A 75 15.16 17.46 -19.75
CA VAL A 75 15.65 16.08 -19.96
C VAL A 75 15.54 15.30 -18.66
N SER A 76 15.28 13.99 -18.76
CA SER A 76 15.17 13.12 -17.60
C SER A 76 16.49 13.01 -16.83
N LEU A 77 16.42 13.22 -15.53
CA LEU A 77 17.52 13.09 -14.59
C LEU A 77 17.73 11.65 -14.11
N VAL A 78 16.86 10.71 -14.48
CA VAL A 78 17.07 9.27 -14.21
C VAL A 78 18.34 8.78 -14.93
N TYR A 79 18.65 9.37 -16.09
CA TYR A 79 19.92 9.14 -16.79
C TYR A 79 21.09 9.95 -16.24
N GLY A 80 20.88 10.72 -15.16
CA GLY A 80 21.90 11.56 -14.55
C GLY A 80 23.01 10.75 -13.91
N ARG A 81 24.15 11.40 -13.69
CA ARG A 81 25.26 10.84 -12.91
C ARG A 81 25.15 11.32 -11.47
N ASN A 82 25.00 10.41 -10.54
CA ASN A 82 24.97 10.69 -9.11
C ASN A 82 26.41 10.75 -8.58
N GLU A 83 26.86 11.92 -8.13
CA GLU A 83 28.25 12.14 -7.71
C GLU A 83 28.40 13.37 -6.82
N ASP A 84 29.40 13.36 -5.93
CA ASP A 84 29.82 14.54 -5.15
C ASP A 84 28.64 15.30 -4.52
N CYS A 85 27.78 14.55 -3.82
CA CYS A 85 26.57 15.01 -3.16
C CYS A 85 25.52 15.65 -4.09
N GLY A 86 25.48 15.29 -5.38
CA GLY A 86 24.46 15.80 -6.29
C GLY A 86 24.24 14.97 -7.56
N LEU A 87 23.06 15.16 -8.14
CA LEU A 87 22.67 14.53 -9.39
C LEU A 87 22.99 15.44 -10.56
N ARG A 88 23.96 15.04 -11.38
CA ARG A 88 24.38 15.78 -12.57
C ARG A 88 23.58 15.36 -13.80
N CYS A 89 22.91 16.34 -14.39
CA CYS A 89 22.28 16.21 -15.69
C CYS A 89 23.34 15.97 -16.79
N LEU A 90 23.21 14.88 -17.55
CA LEU A 90 24.16 14.56 -18.62
C LEU A 90 24.11 15.48 -19.84
N TYR A 91 23.10 16.35 -19.94
CA TYR A 91 22.97 17.19 -21.13
C TYR A 91 23.91 18.41 -21.09
N HIS A 92 23.84 19.21 -20.03
CA HIS A 92 24.66 20.43 -19.89
C HIS A 92 25.41 20.50 -18.55
N GLY A 93 25.43 19.39 -17.81
CA GLY A 93 26.22 19.25 -16.58
C GLY A 93 25.72 20.05 -15.39
N TRP A 94 24.46 20.52 -15.40
CA TRP A 94 23.84 21.14 -14.22
C TRP A 94 23.71 20.08 -13.13
N LYS A 95 24.18 20.39 -11.91
CA LYS A 95 24.18 19.48 -10.76
C LYS A 95 23.28 20.02 -9.66
N MET A 96 22.39 19.18 -9.15
CA MET A 96 21.47 19.53 -8.06
C MET A 96 21.71 18.61 -6.85
N ASP A 97 21.70 19.17 -5.65
CA ASP A 97 21.72 18.36 -4.41
C ASP A 97 20.35 17.73 -4.11
N VAL A 98 20.28 16.95 -3.03
CA VAL A 98 19.05 16.24 -2.60
C VAL A 98 17.90 17.19 -2.21
N GLU A 99 18.21 18.46 -1.95
CA GLU A 99 17.25 19.52 -1.66
C GLU A 99 16.83 20.32 -2.92
N GLY A 100 17.34 19.96 -4.10
CA GLY A 100 17.04 20.63 -5.37
C GLY A 100 17.79 21.96 -5.57
N THR A 101 18.78 22.27 -4.74
CA THR A 101 19.67 23.41 -4.94
C THR A 101 20.59 23.14 -6.11
N VAL A 102 20.68 24.07 -7.07
CA VAL A 102 21.68 23.95 -8.13
C VAL A 102 23.05 24.34 -7.58
N ILE A 103 23.89 23.34 -7.34
CA ILE A 103 25.22 23.50 -6.76
C ILE A 103 26.32 23.69 -7.82
N GLU A 104 26.02 23.39 -9.08
CA GLU A 104 26.99 23.51 -10.17
C GLU A 104 26.30 23.73 -11.53
N MET A 105 26.81 24.66 -12.33
CA MET A 105 26.41 24.89 -13.73
C MET A 105 27.66 25.03 -14.61
N VAL A 106 28.23 23.90 -15.03
CA VAL A 106 29.52 23.90 -15.77
C VAL A 106 29.48 24.63 -17.11
N SER A 107 28.29 24.78 -17.70
CA SER A 107 28.11 25.50 -18.96
C SER A 107 28.00 27.01 -18.79
N GLU A 108 27.82 27.50 -17.55
CA GLU A 108 27.66 28.92 -17.27
C GLU A 108 29.02 29.59 -17.01
N PRO A 109 29.22 30.84 -17.47
CA PRO A 109 30.42 31.61 -17.10
C PRO A 109 30.52 31.78 -15.58
N ALA A 110 31.75 31.83 -15.04
CA ALA A 110 31.98 31.99 -13.60
C ALA A 110 31.35 33.26 -12.99
N ALA A 111 31.07 34.29 -13.80
CA ALA A 111 30.38 35.51 -13.36
C ALA A 111 28.84 35.39 -13.34
N SER A 112 28.28 34.26 -13.79
CA SER A 112 26.84 34.02 -13.82
C SER A 112 26.30 33.78 -12.40
N THR A 113 25.21 34.46 -12.06
CA THR A 113 24.46 34.22 -10.81
C THR A 113 23.28 33.27 -11.02
N MET A 114 23.26 32.53 -12.13
CA MET A 114 22.12 31.68 -12.50
C MET A 114 21.93 30.52 -11.51
N ALA A 115 23.02 29.96 -10.99
CA ALA A 115 22.98 28.91 -9.96
C ALA A 115 22.24 29.35 -8.69
N GLU A 116 22.32 30.63 -8.32
CA GLU A 116 21.64 31.19 -7.14
C GLU A 116 20.12 31.41 -7.37
N LYS A 117 19.70 31.48 -8.64
CA LYS A 117 18.34 31.87 -9.04
C LYS A 117 17.48 30.67 -9.44
N VAL A 118 18.09 29.62 -9.97
CA VAL A 118 17.38 28.41 -10.36
C VAL A 118 17.23 27.51 -9.15
N LYS A 119 15.99 27.11 -8.89
CA LYS A 119 15.67 26.05 -7.93
C LYS A 119 15.03 24.90 -8.68
N HIS A 120 15.47 23.69 -8.38
CA HIS A 120 14.79 22.49 -8.86
C HIS A 120 13.72 22.08 -7.84
N LYS A 121 12.63 21.49 -8.33
CA LYS A 121 11.57 21.01 -7.43
C LYS A 121 12.07 19.76 -6.71
N ALA A 122 12.15 19.84 -5.40
CA ALA A 122 12.46 18.72 -4.52
C ALA A 122 11.42 18.65 -3.40
N TYR A 123 11.23 17.45 -2.85
CA TYR A 123 10.29 17.20 -1.77
C TYR A 123 11.03 16.82 -0.50
N LYS A 124 10.46 17.16 0.66
CA LYS A 124 10.98 16.65 1.92
C LYS A 124 10.86 15.14 1.96
N VAL A 125 11.98 14.47 2.27
CA VAL A 125 12.10 13.01 2.32
C VAL A 125 12.22 12.50 3.76
N GLN A 126 11.66 11.32 4.00
CA GLN A 126 11.93 10.49 5.17
C GLN A 126 12.10 9.03 4.74
N GLU A 127 13.15 8.37 5.22
CA GLU A 127 13.31 6.92 5.08
C GLU A 127 12.78 6.21 6.33
N TRP A 128 11.84 5.28 6.16
CA TRP A 128 11.26 4.52 7.27
C TRP A 128 10.65 3.20 6.80
N ALA A 129 10.84 2.14 7.59
CA ALA A 129 10.25 0.82 7.38
C ALA A 129 10.45 0.23 5.97
N GLY A 130 11.62 0.47 5.36
CA GLY A 130 11.96 -0.05 4.03
C GLY A 130 11.36 0.74 2.85
N LEU A 131 10.77 1.90 3.11
CA LEU A 131 10.24 2.82 2.10
C LEU A 131 10.91 4.19 2.19
N ILE A 132 11.07 4.81 1.03
CA ILE A 132 11.35 6.24 0.89
C ILE A 132 10.01 6.96 0.82
N TRP A 133 9.76 7.85 1.77
CA TRP A 133 8.55 8.66 1.87
C TRP A 133 8.87 10.09 1.44
N ALA A 134 7.94 10.73 0.73
CA ALA A 134 8.01 12.17 0.49
C ALA A 134 6.68 12.85 0.84
N PHE A 135 6.76 14.09 1.31
CA PHE A 135 5.59 14.95 1.46
C PHE A 135 5.44 15.80 0.19
N MET A 136 4.39 15.54 -0.60
CA MET A 136 4.18 16.19 -1.91
C MET A 136 3.30 17.44 -1.86
N GLY A 137 2.86 17.84 -0.66
CA GLY A 137 2.03 19.01 -0.43
C GLY A 137 2.85 20.30 -0.37
N ASP A 138 2.27 21.31 0.30
CA ASP A 138 2.90 22.61 0.47
C ASP A 138 4.18 22.51 1.32
N GLN A 139 5.34 22.73 0.68
CA GLN A 139 6.65 22.63 1.34
C GLN A 139 6.87 23.72 2.42
N ALA A 140 6.03 24.76 2.49
CA ALA A 140 6.05 25.73 3.58
C ALA A 140 5.30 25.25 4.84
N ARG A 141 4.51 24.16 4.72
CA ARG A 141 3.63 23.63 5.78
C ARG A 141 3.76 22.11 5.92
N ILE A 142 5.00 21.61 5.90
CA ILE A 142 5.29 20.18 6.02
C ILE A 142 4.95 19.71 7.45
N PRO A 143 4.05 18.72 7.63
CA PRO A 143 3.80 18.14 8.94
C PRO A 143 4.99 17.29 9.39
N ALA A 144 5.14 17.11 10.71
CA ALA A 144 6.10 16.14 11.23
C ALA A 144 5.82 14.74 10.65
N PHE A 145 6.88 14.00 10.35
CA PHE A 145 6.73 12.60 9.97
C PHE A 145 6.27 11.79 11.17
N VAL A 146 5.18 11.05 11.00
CA VAL A 146 4.67 10.10 11.99
C VAL A 146 4.82 8.71 11.39
N PRO A 147 5.48 7.76 12.07
CA PRO A 147 5.55 6.38 11.62
C PRO A 147 4.16 5.84 11.27
N PRO A 148 4.03 5.09 10.17
CA PRO A 148 2.75 4.50 9.80
C PRO A 148 2.23 3.58 10.91
N PRO A 149 0.90 3.37 10.99
CA PRO A 149 0.31 2.49 12.00
C PRO A 149 0.68 1.01 11.79
N TRP A 150 1.17 0.67 10.59
CA TRP A 150 1.96 -0.53 10.35
C TRP A 150 3.43 -0.19 10.55
N ALA A 151 4.18 -0.97 11.33
CA ALA A 151 5.56 -0.65 11.73
C ALA A 151 5.73 0.73 12.43
N PRO A 152 5.01 0.96 13.55
CA PRO A 152 5.11 2.21 14.32
C PRO A 152 6.47 2.37 15.05
N GLU A 153 7.23 1.29 15.18
CA GLU A 153 8.52 1.26 15.86
C GLU A 153 9.65 0.81 14.91
N LYS A 154 10.86 1.36 15.10
CA LYS A 154 12.05 1.00 14.31
C LYS A 154 12.46 -0.47 14.47
N SER A 155 12.11 -1.10 15.58
CA SER A 155 12.41 -2.50 15.87
C SER A 155 11.53 -3.49 15.11
N ALA A 156 10.42 -3.04 14.52
CA ALA A 156 9.54 -3.92 13.75
C ALA A 156 10.29 -4.48 12.54
N LYS A 157 10.25 -5.81 12.38
CA LYS A 157 10.66 -6.45 11.12
C LYS A 157 9.58 -6.16 10.09
N VAL A 158 9.99 -5.70 8.92
CA VAL A 158 9.11 -5.38 7.80
C VAL A 158 9.58 -6.11 6.55
N SER A 159 8.62 -6.66 5.81
CA SER A 159 8.83 -7.36 4.55
C SER A 159 7.77 -6.91 3.55
N ILE A 160 8.21 -6.48 2.36
CA ILE A 160 7.36 -5.73 1.42
C ILE A 160 7.38 -6.40 0.04
N ALA A 161 6.20 -6.69 -0.50
CA ALA A 161 5.99 -6.90 -1.92
C ALA A 161 5.48 -5.60 -2.56
N LYS A 162 6.13 -5.15 -3.64
CA LYS A 162 5.72 -4.00 -4.46
C LYS A 162 5.24 -4.52 -5.81
N VAL A 163 4.10 -4.04 -6.27
CA VAL A 163 3.53 -4.37 -7.59
C VAL A 163 2.94 -3.12 -8.23
N LEU A 164 3.25 -2.87 -9.50
CA LEU A 164 2.62 -1.79 -10.28
C LEU A 164 1.42 -2.37 -11.01
N ILE A 165 0.22 -1.93 -10.64
CA ILE A 165 -1.03 -2.47 -11.15
C ILE A 165 -1.65 -1.47 -12.12
N PRO A 166 -2.03 -1.88 -13.35
CA PRO A 166 -2.58 -1.00 -14.38
C PRO A 166 -4.06 -0.71 -14.15
N CYS A 167 -4.38 -0.22 -12.95
CA CYS A 167 -5.74 0.05 -12.52
C CYS A 167 -5.75 1.12 -11.41
N ASN A 168 -6.85 1.88 -11.30
CA ASN A 168 -7.02 2.98 -10.34
C ASN A 168 -6.93 2.52 -8.88
N TRP A 169 -6.42 3.38 -8.01
CA TRP A 169 -6.17 3.06 -6.60
C TRP A 169 -7.44 2.67 -5.83
N ALA A 170 -8.59 3.26 -6.16
CA ALA A 170 -9.81 3.11 -5.39
C ALA A 170 -10.37 1.68 -5.47
N GLN A 171 -10.25 1.00 -6.62
CA GLN A 171 -10.75 -0.38 -6.74
C GLN A 171 -9.85 -1.41 -6.04
N ILE A 172 -8.54 -1.13 -5.99
CA ILE A 172 -7.58 -1.94 -5.21
C ILE A 172 -7.92 -1.82 -3.71
N LEU A 173 -8.14 -0.58 -3.24
CA LEU A 173 -8.52 -0.34 -1.86
C LEU A 173 -9.88 -0.95 -1.51
N GLU A 174 -10.88 -0.87 -2.39
CA GLU A 174 -12.17 -1.53 -2.21
C GLU A 174 -12.02 -3.05 -2.04
N GLY A 175 -11.14 -3.69 -2.82
CA GLY A 175 -10.78 -5.09 -2.62
C GLY A 175 -10.16 -5.32 -1.23
N ALA A 176 -9.23 -4.46 -0.81
CA ALA A 176 -8.55 -4.58 0.48
C ALA A 176 -9.49 -4.52 1.70
N ILE A 177 -10.56 -3.73 1.60
CA ILE A 177 -11.57 -3.57 2.66
C ILE A 177 -12.77 -4.50 2.49
N ASP A 178 -12.80 -5.35 1.46
CA ASP A 178 -13.85 -6.36 1.32
C ASP A 178 -13.47 -7.66 2.02
N SER A 179 -14.07 -7.93 3.17
CA SER A 179 -13.83 -9.21 3.86
C SER A 179 -14.50 -10.40 3.16
N ALA A 180 -15.56 -10.17 2.38
CA ALA A 180 -16.39 -11.24 1.83
C ALA A 180 -15.66 -12.03 0.74
N HIS A 181 -15.00 -11.37 -0.23
CA HIS A 181 -14.30 -12.06 -1.32
C HIS A 181 -13.28 -13.08 -0.78
N SER A 182 -12.61 -12.79 0.34
CA SER A 182 -11.61 -13.70 0.93
C SER A 182 -12.17 -15.09 1.26
N SER A 183 -13.49 -15.25 1.41
CA SER A 183 -14.16 -16.54 1.70
C SER A 183 -14.40 -17.39 0.45
N SER A 184 -14.31 -16.78 -0.73
CA SER A 184 -14.50 -17.42 -2.03
C SER A 184 -13.21 -17.37 -2.85
N LEU A 185 -12.74 -16.16 -3.19
CA LEU A 185 -11.57 -15.92 -4.05
C LEU A 185 -10.36 -16.69 -3.52
N HIS A 186 -10.00 -16.50 -2.25
CA HIS A 186 -8.86 -17.16 -1.62
C HIS A 186 -9.22 -18.48 -0.95
N SER A 187 -10.32 -19.14 -1.31
CA SER A 187 -10.77 -20.34 -0.58
C SER A 187 -9.82 -21.54 -0.68
N SER A 188 -8.91 -21.54 -1.67
CA SER A 188 -7.85 -22.54 -1.80
C SER A 188 -6.63 -22.26 -0.94
N ASP A 189 -6.35 -21.00 -0.63
CA ASP A 189 -5.21 -20.58 0.19
C ASP A 189 -5.60 -20.39 1.65
N PHE A 190 -6.84 -19.95 1.90
CA PHE A 190 -7.37 -19.63 3.21
C PHE A 190 -8.36 -20.72 3.64
N VAL A 191 -7.87 -21.78 4.29
CA VAL A 191 -8.62 -23.02 4.49
C VAL A 191 -9.34 -23.05 5.85
N PRO A 192 -10.65 -23.37 5.91
CA PRO A 192 -11.34 -23.55 7.20
C PRO A 192 -10.75 -24.70 8.03
N ALA A 193 -10.48 -24.44 9.31
CA ALA A 193 -9.94 -25.42 10.26
C ALA A 193 -10.43 -25.18 11.68
N ARG A 194 -10.28 -26.17 12.57
CA ARG A 194 -10.62 -26.04 13.99
C ARG A 194 -9.48 -25.36 14.76
N VAL A 195 -9.35 -24.05 14.55
CA VAL A 195 -8.32 -23.18 15.15
C VAL A 195 -8.96 -22.12 16.06
N GLY A 196 -8.17 -21.52 16.95
CA GLY A 196 -8.65 -20.49 17.89
C GLY A 196 -8.70 -19.06 17.29
N GLY A 197 -8.08 -18.89 16.13
CA GLY A 197 -7.96 -17.65 15.37
C GLY A 197 -7.45 -17.95 13.96
N ALA A 198 -6.93 -16.95 13.25
CA ALA A 198 -6.22 -17.25 12.01
C ALA A 198 -4.80 -17.72 12.30
N GLU A 199 -4.42 -18.83 11.68
CA GLU A 199 -3.11 -19.46 11.87
C GLU A 199 -2.42 -19.63 10.52
N ALA A 200 -1.14 -19.26 10.43
CA ALA A 200 -0.34 -19.50 9.25
C ALA A 200 0.35 -20.87 9.33
N THR A 201 0.35 -21.57 8.21
CA THR A 201 1.15 -22.79 7.97
C THR A 201 2.11 -22.52 6.81
N GLU A 202 2.96 -23.49 6.45
CA GLU A 202 3.85 -23.37 5.29
C GLU A 202 3.14 -23.00 3.98
N LYS A 203 1.87 -23.45 3.81
CA LYS A 203 1.16 -23.34 2.52
C LYS A 203 -0.14 -22.55 2.58
N ASN A 204 -0.78 -22.52 3.74
CA ASN A 204 -2.15 -22.01 3.87
C ASN A 204 -2.30 -21.09 5.09
N TRP A 205 -3.28 -20.20 5.03
CA TRP A 205 -3.78 -19.47 6.19
C TRP A 205 -5.08 -20.10 6.67
N LEU A 206 -5.04 -20.72 7.83
CA LEU A 206 -6.20 -21.37 8.43
C LEU A 206 -7.16 -20.34 9.01
N ARG A 207 -8.46 -20.64 8.97
CA ARG A 207 -9.50 -19.80 9.58
C ARG A 207 -10.53 -20.61 10.36
N PRO A 208 -11.09 -20.07 11.46
CA PRO A 208 -12.00 -20.80 12.35
C PRO A 208 -13.46 -20.79 11.88
N SER A 209 -13.73 -20.62 10.59
CA SER A 209 -15.09 -20.45 10.06
C SER A 209 -15.25 -20.98 8.63
N THR A 210 -16.37 -21.65 8.37
CA THR A 210 -16.85 -22.02 7.02
C THR A 210 -17.88 -21.04 6.48
N ASP A 211 -18.24 -20.01 7.26
CA ASP A 211 -19.27 -19.04 6.92
C ASP A 211 -18.75 -18.03 5.89
N LYS A 212 -19.35 -18.06 4.70
CA LYS A 212 -18.98 -17.18 3.57
C LYS A 212 -19.77 -15.87 3.56
N ALA A 213 -20.77 -15.70 4.42
CA ALA A 213 -21.68 -14.57 4.43
C ALA A 213 -21.54 -13.75 5.73
N PRO A 214 -20.50 -12.91 5.84
CA PRO A 214 -20.28 -12.14 7.06
C PRO A 214 -21.41 -11.14 7.31
N ARG A 215 -21.73 -10.93 8.60
CA ARG A 215 -22.50 -9.77 9.05
C ARG A 215 -21.54 -8.60 9.23
N MET A 216 -21.77 -7.53 8.49
CA MET A 216 -20.89 -6.37 8.48
C MET A 216 -21.33 -5.34 9.52
N GLN A 217 -20.37 -4.79 10.25
CA GLN A 217 -20.56 -3.61 11.09
C GLN A 217 -19.42 -2.62 10.85
N VAL A 218 -19.70 -1.33 10.91
CA VAL A 218 -18.73 -0.25 10.67
C VAL A 218 -18.71 0.68 11.88
N HIS A 219 -17.52 1.19 12.19
CA HIS A 219 -17.27 2.22 13.19
C HIS A 219 -16.45 3.35 12.54
N ARG A 220 -17.12 4.45 12.24
CA ARG A 220 -16.52 5.63 11.61
C ARG A 220 -15.61 6.37 12.59
N THR A 221 -14.50 6.89 12.09
CA THR A 221 -13.52 7.65 12.86
C THR A 221 -13.02 8.86 12.06
N GLU A 222 -12.16 9.69 12.64
CA GLU A 222 -11.64 10.87 11.96
C GLU A 222 -10.47 10.59 10.99
N TYR A 223 -9.82 9.43 11.11
CA TYR A 223 -8.73 9.00 10.22
C TYR A 223 -9.19 8.08 9.07
N GLY A 224 -10.47 7.74 9.04
CA GLY A 224 -11.01 6.64 8.23
C GLY A 224 -12.06 5.86 9.03
N PHE A 225 -12.01 4.54 9.00
CA PHE A 225 -12.95 3.72 9.77
C PHE A 225 -12.38 2.36 10.14
N ARG A 226 -12.97 1.75 11.16
CA ARG A 226 -12.83 0.33 11.46
C ARG A 226 -14.10 -0.38 11.02
N TYR A 227 -13.99 -1.61 10.54
CA TYR A 227 -15.17 -2.45 10.33
C TYR A 227 -14.92 -3.85 10.87
N ALA A 228 -15.99 -4.57 11.17
CA ALA A 228 -15.97 -5.97 11.55
C ALA A 228 -16.80 -6.79 10.58
N ALA A 229 -16.21 -7.88 10.10
CA ALA A 229 -16.89 -8.95 9.39
C ALA A 229 -17.09 -10.13 10.35
N ILE A 230 -18.32 -10.23 10.86
CA ILE A 230 -18.70 -11.15 11.94
C ILE A 230 -19.28 -12.42 11.32
N ARG A 231 -18.70 -13.58 11.66
CA ARG A 231 -19.00 -14.88 11.06
C ARG A 231 -19.32 -15.92 12.12
N ARG A 232 -20.08 -16.93 11.71
CA ARG A 232 -20.29 -18.12 12.55
C ARG A 232 -18.97 -18.93 12.65
N PRO A 233 -18.44 -19.19 13.85
CA PRO A 233 -17.25 -20.02 14.00
C PRO A 233 -17.58 -21.52 13.87
N ILE A 234 -16.57 -22.35 13.64
CA ILE A 234 -16.69 -23.82 13.59
C ILE A 234 -16.98 -24.39 14.99
N THR A 235 -16.36 -23.80 16.02
CA THR A 235 -16.47 -24.24 17.42
C THR A 235 -17.25 -23.21 18.23
N ASN A 236 -18.11 -23.68 19.15
CA ASN A 236 -18.90 -22.85 20.07
C ASN A 236 -19.74 -21.71 19.42
N ALA A 237 -20.29 -21.96 18.23
CA ALA A 237 -21.08 -21.00 17.46
C ALA A 237 -22.33 -20.46 18.16
N ALA A 238 -22.83 -21.13 19.19
CA ALA A 238 -23.98 -20.66 19.96
C ALA A 238 -23.60 -19.42 20.80
N GLN A 239 -22.41 -19.42 21.41
CA GLN A 239 -21.98 -18.43 22.39
C GLN A 239 -20.96 -17.43 21.86
N THR A 240 -20.27 -17.76 20.77
CA THR A 240 -19.16 -16.97 20.22
C THR A 240 -19.39 -16.64 18.75
N ASP A 241 -18.77 -15.56 18.31
CA ASP A 241 -18.63 -15.16 16.92
C ASP A 241 -17.15 -15.13 16.53
N TYR A 242 -16.84 -15.44 15.28
CA TYR A 242 -15.53 -15.16 14.71
C TYR A 242 -15.56 -13.75 14.12
N VAL A 243 -14.76 -12.85 14.69
CA VAL A 243 -14.70 -11.45 14.30
C VAL A 243 -13.39 -11.21 13.56
N ARG A 244 -13.48 -10.63 12.35
CA ARG A 244 -12.34 -10.05 11.64
C ARG A 244 -12.53 -8.55 11.58
N SER A 245 -11.67 -7.78 12.25
CA SER A 245 -11.69 -6.33 12.24
C SER A 245 -10.55 -5.76 11.39
N THR A 246 -10.92 -4.96 10.41
CA THR A 246 -10.01 -4.29 9.47
C THR A 246 -10.05 -2.78 9.73
N VAL A 247 -8.93 -2.09 9.53
CA VAL A 247 -8.83 -0.63 9.70
C VAL A 247 -8.47 0.01 8.37
N PHE A 248 -9.32 0.90 7.87
CA PHE A 248 -8.97 1.81 6.78
C PHE A 248 -8.41 3.09 7.37
N VAL A 249 -7.23 3.48 6.89
CA VAL A 249 -6.54 4.72 7.25
C VAL A 249 -6.37 5.53 5.98
N ALA A 250 -7.03 6.67 5.93
CA ALA A 250 -7.00 7.54 4.79
C ALA A 250 -5.56 8.05 4.52
N PRO A 251 -5.20 8.25 3.24
CA PRO A 251 -6.07 8.08 2.08
C PRO A 251 -6.05 6.67 1.48
N GLY A 252 -5.00 5.86 1.74
CA GLY A 252 -4.74 4.65 0.95
C GLY A 252 -4.20 3.44 1.72
N THR A 253 -4.22 3.44 3.06
CA THR A 253 -3.67 2.36 3.89
C THR A 253 -4.77 1.48 4.47
N VAL A 254 -4.58 0.16 4.45
CA VAL A 254 -5.48 -0.79 5.13
C VAL A 254 -4.67 -1.71 6.04
N LEU A 255 -5.00 -1.71 7.34
CA LEU A 255 -4.53 -2.73 8.28
C LEU A 255 -5.45 -3.94 8.19
N ILE A 256 -4.91 -5.06 7.72
CA ILE A 256 -5.65 -6.29 7.46
C ILE A 256 -5.57 -7.17 8.71
N PRO A 257 -6.63 -7.93 9.06
CA PRO A 257 -6.58 -8.87 10.17
C PRO A 257 -5.33 -9.78 10.11
N PRO A 258 -4.52 -9.84 11.18
CA PRO A 258 -3.23 -10.52 11.19
C PRO A 258 -3.38 -12.03 11.35
N ASN A 259 -2.36 -12.82 11.00
CA ASN A 259 -2.30 -14.23 11.43
C ASN A 259 -1.58 -14.34 12.79
N ASN A 260 -1.40 -15.54 13.31
CA ASN A 260 -0.76 -15.78 14.60
C ASN A 260 0.75 -15.45 14.66
N LEU A 261 1.40 -15.17 13.53
CA LEU A 261 2.85 -14.94 13.45
C LEU A 261 3.22 -13.46 13.23
N TYR A 262 2.45 -12.75 12.40
CA TYR A 262 2.74 -11.38 12.01
C TYR A 262 1.48 -10.63 11.58
N ASN A 263 1.62 -9.31 11.52
CA ASN A 263 0.59 -8.39 11.05
C ASN A 263 0.72 -8.15 9.55
N VAL A 264 -0.40 -7.74 8.95
CA VAL A 264 -0.48 -7.51 7.50
C VAL A 264 -1.10 -6.14 7.24
N ALA A 265 -0.53 -5.41 6.30
CA ALA A 265 -1.10 -4.17 5.80
C ALA A 265 -0.95 -4.09 4.28
N ASN A 266 -1.77 -3.26 3.65
CA ASN A 266 -1.45 -2.76 2.33
C ASN A 266 -1.47 -1.23 2.27
N VAL A 267 -0.71 -0.71 1.31
CA VAL A 267 -0.69 0.72 0.98
C VAL A 267 -0.86 0.84 -0.54
N ASN A 268 -1.85 1.62 -0.94
CA ASN A 268 -2.27 1.76 -2.33
C ASN A 268 -2.00 3.21 -2.74
N VAL A 269 -0.94 3.41 -3.52
CA VAL A 269 -0.48 4.74 -3.92
C VAL A 269 -0.83 4.96 -5.39
N PRO A 270 -1.64 5.96 -5.75
CA PRO A 270 -1.91 6.25 -7.14
C PRO A 270 -0.64 6.76 -7.83
N MET A 271 -0.27 6.12 -8.93
CA MET A 271 0.78 6.63 -9.83
C MET A 271 0.20 7.74 -10.70
N ASP A 272 -0.99 7.49 -11.25
CA ASP A 272 -1.80 8.39 -12.07
C ASP A 272 -3.27 7.96 -11.95
N ASP A 273 -4.16 8.48 -12.82
CA ASP A 273 -5.58 8.16 -12.77
C ASP A 273 -5.90 6.68 -13.04
N THR A 274 -4.99 5.94 -13.67
CA THR A 274 -5.22 4.60 -14.21
C THR A 274 -4.22 3.55 -13.74
N ASN A 275 -3.19 3.94 -12.97
CA ASN A 275 -2.15 3.04 -12.47
C ASN A 275 -1.88 3.30 -10.99
N SER A 276 -1.54 2.24 -10.26
CA SER A 276 -1.26 2.32 -8.82
C SER A 276 -0.06 1.47 -8.43
N VAL A 277 0.70 1.93 -7.44
CA VAL A 277 1.66 1.09 -6.71
C VAL A 277 0.93 0.43 -5.55
N PHE A 278 0.94 -0.90 -5.54
CA PHE A 278 0.42 -1.73 -4.48
C PHE A 278 1.58 -2.26 -3.64
N TYR A 279 1.61 -1.88 -2.37
CA TYR A 279 2.53 -2.43 -1.38
C TYR A 279 1.79 -3.39 -0.48
N PHE A 280 2.24 -4.64 -0.40
CA PHE A 280 1.71 -5.64 0.52
C PHE A 280 2.74 -6.05 1.56
N ILE A 281 2.42 -5.80 2.81
CA ILE A 281 3.39 -5.66 3.89
C ILE A 281 3.10 -6.68 4.97
N ALA A 282 4.08 -7.51 5.29
CA ALA A 282 4.13 -8.28 6.53
C ALA A 282 5.01 -7.53 7.55
N TRP A 283 4.52 -7.38 8.78
CA TRP A 283 5.28 -6.70 9.83
C TRP A 283 5.02 -7.27 11.23
N GLY A 284 6.03 -7.23 12.09
CA GLY A 284 5.93 -7.78 13.44
C GLY A 284 7.30 -8.08 14.04
N ASP A 285 7.36 -9.12 14.87
CA ASP A 285 8.59 -9.53 15.54
C ASP A 285 9.58 -10.16 14.55
N ARG A 286 10.87 -9.89 14.75
CA ARG A 286 11.94 -10.40 13.88
C ARG A 286 12.04 -11.93 13.86
N ALA A 287 11.57 -12.59 14.91
CA ALA A 287 11.60 -14.05 15.05
C ALA A 287 10.50 -14.77 14.24
N THR A 288 9.38 -14.10 13.95
CA THR A 288 8.18 -14.72 13.36
C THR A 288 7.77 -14.11 12.03
N THR A 289 8.21 -12.89 11.74
CA THR A 289 7.94 -12.22 10.47
C THR A 289 8.91 -12.74 9.41
N PRO A 290 8.42 -13.21 8.23
CA PRO A 290 9.30 -13.69 7.15
C PRO A 290 10.23 -12.58 6.68
N ASP A 291 11.37 -12.91 6.07
CA ASP A 291 12.17 -11.95 5.31
C ASP A 291 11.47 -11.57 3.98
N THR A 292 11.99 -10.54 3.31
CA THR A 292 11.38 -9.96 2.11
C THR A 292 11.36 -10.93 0.93
N GLU A 293 12.41 -11.74 0.74
CA GLU A 293 12.49 -12.68 -0.36
C GLU A 293 11.49 -13.83 -0.16
N THR A 294 11.47 -14.40 1.04
CA THR A 294 10.49 -15.41 1.45
C THR A 294 9.06 -14.90 1.28
N TRP A 295 8.79 -13.67 1.71
CA TRP A 295 7.49 -13.02 1.56
C TRP A 295 7.07 -12.89 0.09
N ARG A 296 7.95 -12.35 -0.77
CA ARG A 296 7.67 -12.20 -2.22
C ARG A 296 7.47 -13.55 -2.92
N LYS A 297 8.22 -14.58 -2.54
CA LYS A 297 8.06 -15.93 -3.08
C LYS A 297 6.71 -16.52 -2.71
N PHE A 298 6.30 -16.39 -1.45
CA PHE A 298 5.01 -16.87 -0.94
C PHE A 298 3.83 -16.20 -1.67
N LEU A 299 3.93 -14.89 -1.89
CA LEU A 299 2.89 -14.12 -2.58
C LEU A 299 2.86 -14.34 -4.09
N GLY A 300 3.91 -14.93 -4.67
CA GLY A 300 4.08 -15.01 -6.12
C GLY A 300 4.29 -13.63 -6.74
N THR A 301 5.19 -12.84 -6.15
CA THR A 301 5.54 -11.47 -6.58
C THR A 301 7.07 -11.32 -6.67
N SER A 302 7.78 -12.38 -7.07
CA SER A 302 9.24 -12.32 -7.22
C SER A 302 9.60 -11.75 -8.59
N ILE A 303 10.60 -10.86 -8.61
CA ILE A 303 11.15 -10.26 -9.84
C ILE A 303 11.75 -11.37 -10.72
N GLY A 304 11.48 -11.33 -12.02
CA GLY A 304 11.93 -12.30 -13.01
C GLY A 304 11.03 -13.54 -13.17
N SER A 305 10.28 -13.93 -12.14
CA SER A 305 9.34 -15.07 -12.22
C SER A 305 7.87 -14.66 -12.27
N ASP A 306 7.50 -13.62 -11.53
CA ASP A 306 6.13 -13.15 -11.41
C ASP A 306 5.96 -11.70 -11.86
N LEU A 307 7.02 -10.89 -11.70
CA LEU A 307 7.09 -9.48 -12.07
C LEU A 307 8.27 -9.23 -13.02
N ASP A 308 8.19 -8.18 -13.84
CA ASP A 308 9.37 -7.63 -14.53
C ASP A 308 10.30 -6.86 -13.58
N ASP A 309 11.42 -6.38 -14.08
CA ASP A 309 12.42 -5.58 -13.33
C ASP A 309 11.91 -4.19 -12.91
N GLN A 310 10.75 -3.76 -13.42
CA GLN A 310 10.01 -2.58 -12.96
C GLN A 310 8.80 -2.93 -12.08
N TYR A 311 8.76 -4.14 -11.51
CA TYR A 311 7.70 -4.61 -10.60
C TYR A 311 6.30 -4.71 -11.25
N ARG A 312 6.20 -4.79 -12.59
CA ARG A 312 4.93 -4.99 -13.30
C ARG A 312 4.59 -6.49 -13.40
N PRO A 313 3.33 -6.90 -13.19
CA PRO A 313 2.94 -8.30 -13.31
C PRO A 313 3.20 -8.90 -14.70
N LEU A 314 3.87 -10.05 -14.73
CA LEU A 314 3.94 -10.90 -15.93
C LEU A 314 2.60 -11.59 -16.21
N ARG A 315 1.78 -11.81 -15.18
CA ARG A 315 0.38 -12.26 -15.30
C ARG A 315 -0.50 -11.08 -15.71
N ASN A 316 -1.20 -11.21 -16.84
CA ASN A 316 -2.02 -10.13 -17.38
C ASN A 316 -3.24 -10.68 -18.15
N VAL A 317 -4.10 -9.78 -18.63
CA VAL A 317 -5.33 -10.15 -19.35
C VAL A 317 -5.02 -10.99 -20.60
N ASP A 318 -3.96 -10.67 -21.34
CA ASP A 318 -3.60 -11.35 -22.60
C ASP A 318 -3.23 -12.83 -22.39
N ASN A 319 -2.56 -13.13 -21.27
CA ASN A 319 -2.22 -14.50 -20.89
C ASN A 319 -3.20 -15.11 -19.87
N ARG A 320 -4.36 -14.48 -19.67
CA ARG A 320 -5.41 -14.90 -18.72
C ARG A 320 -4.87 -15.12 -17.31
N PHE A 321 -3.93 -14.28 -16.89
CA PHE A 321 -3.25 -14.32 -15.60
C PHE A 321 -2.62 -15.69 -15.28
N TRP A 322 -2.22 -16.45 -16.31
CA TRP A 322 -1.75 -17.82 -16.21
C TRP A 322 -2.71 -18.76 -15.46
N GLN A 323 -4.00 -18.53 -15.57
CA GLN A 323 -5.03 -19.31 -14.90
C GLN A 323 -5.03 -20.78 -15.35
N ASP A 324 -4.80 -21.68 -14.40
CA ASP A 324 -4.82 -23.13 -14.61
C ASP A 324 -6.24 -23.70 -14.46
N ARG A 325 -6.86 -24.00 -15.61
CA ARG A 325 -8.20 -24.60 -15.68
C ARG A 325 -8.26 -26.06 -15.24
N GLN A 326 -7.14 -26.80 -15.27
CA GLN A 326 -7.10 -28.17 -14.75
C GLN A 326 -7.01 -28.16 -13.23
N ALA A 327 -6.22 -27.27 -12.64
CA ALA A 327 -6.23 -27.05 -11.19
C ALA A 327 -7.62 -26.65 -10.70
N MET A 328 -8.36 -25.82 -11.46
CA MET A 328 -9.75 -25.52 -11.13
C MET A 328 -10.66 -26.74 -11.10
N LYS A 329 -10.57 -27.60 -12.12
CA LYS A 329 -11.30 -28.88 -12.14
C LYS A 329 -10.92 -29.80 -10.99
N ALA A 330 -9.67 -29.70 -10.52
CA ALA A 330 -9.15 -30.44 -9.37
C ALA A 330 -9.51 -29.80 -8.01
N GLY A 331 -10.25 -28.68 -7.98
CA GLY A 331 -10.78 -28.07 -6.77
C GLY A 331 -10.10 -26.78 -6.31
N ASN A 332 -9.10 -26.26 -7.03
CA ASN A 332 -8.63 -24.89 -6.80
C ASN A 332 -9.71 -23.89 -7.25
N PHE A 333 -9.95 -22.81 -6.49
CA PHE A 333 -11.07 -21.91 -6.79
C PHE A 333 -10.80 -21.02 -8.01
N THR A 334 -9.59 -20.49 -8.14
CA THR A 334 -9.25 -19.49 -9.18
C THR A 334 -8.38 -20.06 -10.28
N GLY A 335 -7.58 -21.09 -9.99
CA GLY A 335 -6.49 -21.56 -10.84
C GLY A 335 -5.30 -20.59 -10.90
N ILE A 336 -5.26 -19.54 -10.07
CA ILE A 336 -4.23 -18.51 -10.08
C ILE A 336 -3.38 -18.64 -8.82
N LYS A 337 -2.05 -18.73 -9.01
CA LYS A 337 -1.07 -18.88 -7.93
C LYS A 337 -0.81 -17.55 -7.22
N GLY A 338 -0.82 -17.59 -5.88
CA GLY A 338 -0.59 -16.43 -5.01
C GLY A 338 -1.85 -15.60 -4.86
N PHE A 339 -2.33 -15.45 -3.62
CA PHE A 339 -3.61 -14.78 -3.38
C PHE A 339 -3.64 -13.30 -3.83
N PRO A 340 -2.55 -12.49 -3.76
CA PRO A 340 -2.60 -11.15 -4.34
C PRO A 340 -2.78 -11.16 -5.86
N ASN A 341 -2.25 -12.17 -6.56
CA ASN A 341 -2.45 -12.29 -8.01
C ASN A 341 -3.91 -12.63 -8.37
N GLN A 342 -4.63 -13.31 -7.47
CA GLN A 342 -6.06 -13.54 -7.63
C GLN A 342 -6.83 -12.22 -7.54
N ASP A 343 -6.45 -11.36 -6.60
CA ASP A 343 -7.03 -10.03 -6.45
C ASP A 343 -6.73 -9.14 -7.67
N ILE A 344 -5.45 -9.06 -8.07
CA ILE A 344 -5.00 -8.31 -9.24
C ILE A 344 -5.79 -8.70 -10.49
N ALA A 345 -6.03 -10.00 -10.69
CA ALA A 345 -6.84 -10.48 -11.81
C ALA A 345 -8.26 -9.91 -11.77
N MET A 346 -8.89 -9.82 -10.59
CA MET A 346 -10.22 -9.23 -10.46
C MET A 346 -10.19 -7.72 -10.70
N TRP A 347 -9.28 -7.00 -10.04
CA TRP A 347 -9.19 -5.54 -10.14
C TRP A 347 -8.92 -5.07 -11.58
N VAL A 348 -7.92 -5.65 -12.26
CA VAL A 348 -7.54 -5.23 -13.62
C VAL A 348 -8.68 -5.49 -14.61
N THR A 349 -9.48 -6.55 -14.41
CA THR A 349 -10.62 -6.84 -15.29
C THR A 349 -11.81 -5.90 -15.10
N MET A 350 -11.86 -5.11 -14.02
CA MET A 350 -12.83 -4.01 -13.87
C MET A 350 -12.51 -2.82 -14.79
N GLY A 351 -11.33 -2.82 -15.41
CA GLY A 351 -10.82 -1.78 -16.30
C GLY A 351 -9.85 -0.83 -15.60
N PRO A 352 -9.25 0.11 -16.35
CA PRO A 352 -8.31 1.09 -15.80
C PRO A 352 -8.92 1.93 -14.67
N ILE A 353 -10.21 2.27 -14.78
CA ILE A 353 -11.03 2.87 -13.73
C ILE A 353 -12.36 2.10 -13.70
N ALA A 354 -12.73 1.48 -12.58
CA ALA A 354 -14.03 0.84 -12.43
C ALA A 354 -15.19 1.82 -12.65
N ASP A 355 -16.17 1.39 -13.45
CA ASP A 355 -17.45 2.08 -13.61
C ASP A 355 -18.43 1.68 -12.50
N ARG A 356 -18.37 2.42 -11.39
CA ARG A 356 -19.18 2.19 -10.19
C ARG A 356 -20.67 2.53 -10.35
N SER A 357 -21.07 3.08 -11.50
CA SER A 357 -22.49 3.31 -11.81
C SER A 357 -23.24 1.99 -12.11
N ASN A 358 -22.51 0.95 -12.50
CA ASN A 358 -23.05 -0.39 -12.80
C ASN A 358 -23.13 -1.31 -11.57
N ASP A 359 -22.58 -0.90 -10.42
CA ASP A 359 -22.50 -1.73 -9.23
C ASP A 359 -23.88 -2.11 -8.66
N ARG A 360 -24.02 -3.35 -8.22
CA ARG A 360 -25.17 -3.83 -7.44
C ARG A 360 -24.68 -4.31 -6.09
N LEU A 361 -24.56 -3.38 -5.16
CA LEU A 361 -23.99 -3.64 -3.84
C LEU A 361 -24.95 -4.45 -2.96
N GLY A 362 -24.42 -5.46 -2.28
CA GLY A 362 -25.10 -6.30 -1.31
C GLY A 362 -24.73 -5.97 0.14
N ALA A 363 -25.24 -6.77 1.08
CA ALA A 363 -25.03 -6.55 2.51
C ALA A 363 -23.56 -6.69 2.96
N SER A 364 -22.73 -7.42 2.21
CA SER A 364 -21.29 -7.54 2.46
C SER A 364 -20.51 -6.26 2.17
N ASP A 365 -21.07 -5.36 1.35
CA ASP A 365 -20.32 -4.26 0.76
C ASP A 365 -20.39 -2.99 1.62
N LEU A 366 -20.81 -3.13 2.88
CA LEU A 366 -20.99 -2.01 3.81
C LEU A 366 -19.68 -1.21 3.99
N ALA A 367 -18.53 -1.88 4.04
CA ALA A 367 -17.23 -1.21 4.12
C ALA A 367 -16.88 -0.42 2.85
N ILE A 368 -17.23 -0.96 1.67
CA ILE A 368 -17.06 -0.28 0.37
C ILE A 368 -17.94 0.97 0.32
N VAL A 369 -19.21 0.86 0.73
CA VAL A 369 -20.12 2.01 0.80
C VAL A 369 -19.59 3.09 1.72
N GLU A 370 -19.10 2.71 2.90
CA GLU A 370 -18.54 3.68 3.85
C GLU A 370 -17.28 4.35 3.30
N PHE A 371 -16.36 3.59 2.71
CA PHE A 371 -15.15 4.14 2.10
C PHE A 371 -15.47 5.20 1.05
N ARG A 372 -16.33 4.86 0.08
CA ARG A 372 -16.74 5.78 -0.99
C ARG A 372 -17.32 7.06 -0.40
N ARG A 373 -18.27 6.92 0.52
CA ARG A 373 -18.93 8.05 1.17
C ARG A 373 -17.94 8.92 1.94
N GLN A 374 -17.07 8.33 2.75
CA GLN A 374 -16.14 9.07 3.59
C GLN A 374 -15.07 9.78 2.78
N MET A 375 -14.53 9.17 1.73
CA MET A 375 -13.56 9.85 0.87
C MET A 375 -14.18 10.97 0.03
N LEU A 376 -15.41 10.81 -0.44
CA LEU A 376 -16.14 11.87 -1.14
C LEU A 376 -16.47 13.06 -0.21
N GLU A 377 -16.92 12.79 1.01
CA GLU A 377 -17.11 13.84 2.02
C GLU A 377 -15.79 14.53 2.34
N ALA A 378 -14.72 13.77 2.57
CA ALA A 378 -13.40 14.30 2.90
C ALA A 378 -12.84 15.22 1.80
N VAL A 379 -12.92 14.82 0.53
CA VAL A 379 -12.43 15.66 -0.57
C VAL A 379 -13.27 16.92 -0.75
N GLN A 380 -14.59 16.83 -0.56
CA GLN A 380 -15.47 18.00 -0.61
C GLN A 380 -15.22 18.97 0.55
N GLU A 381 -15.01 18.48 1.76
CA GLU A 381 -14.64 19.30 2.92
C GLU A 381 -13.27 19.96 2.71
N PHE A 382 -12.29 19.21 2.20
CA PHE A 382 -10.97 19.72 1.85
C PHE A 382 -11.05 20.84 0.80
N SER A 383 -11.85 20.67 -0.26
CA SER A 383 -12.08 21.71 -1.27
C SER A 383 -12.74 22.98 -0.69
N ARG A 384 -13.41 22.90 0.46
CA ARG A 384 -13.95 24.05 1.21
C ARG A 384 -12.96 24.65 2.21
N GLY A 385 -11.71 24.20 2.20
CA GLY A 385 -10.64 24.70 3.06
C GLY A 385 -10.51 24.01 4.42
N GLN A 386 -11.18 22.88 4.63
CA GLN A 386 -10.91 22.05 5.83
C GLN A 386 -9.59 21.28 5.67
N PRO A 387 -8.93 20.91 6.79
CA PRO A 387 -7.78 20.00 6.73
C PRO A 387 -8.14 18.66 6.08
N ALA A 388 -7.16 18.00 5.46
CA ALA A 388 -7.35 16.66 4.93
C ALA A 388 -7.74 15.68 6.07
N ILE A 389 -8.63 14.72 5.76
CA ILE A 389 -9.08 13.69 6.71
C ILE A 389 -7.89 12.99 7.38
N GLY A 390 -7.97 12.68 8.68
CA GLY A 390 -6.89 11.96 9.35
C GLY A 390 -5.55 12.71 9.48
N THR A 391 -5.53 14.03 9.31
CA THR A 391 -4.33 14.87 9.54
C THR A 391 -4.45 15.70 10.82
N GLY A 392 -3.31 16.18 11.34
CA GLY A 392 -3.27 16.92 12.62
C GLY A 392 -3.81 16.09 13.78
N ASP A 393 -4.66 16.70 14.61
CA ASP A 393 -5.25 16.05 15.79
C ASP A 393 -6.21 14.89 15.46
N LYS A 394 -6.58 14.73 14.18
CA LYS A 394 -7.46 13.66 13.68
C LYS A 394 -6.72 12.40 13.25
N GLN A 395 -5.40 12.38 13.38
CA GLN A 395 -4.57 11.24 13.00
C GLN A 395 -4.94 9.98 13.78
N ILE A 396 -4.70 8.83 13.14
CA ILE A 396 -4.87 7.53 13.79
C ILE A 396 -3.96 7.41 15.02
N LEU A 397 -4.51 6.91 16.12
CA LEU A 397 -3.73 6.65 17.32
C LEU A 397 -2.88 5.37 17.14
N PRO A 398 -1.62 5.34 17.62
CA PRO A 398 -0.75 4.16 17.54
C PRO A 398 -1.33 2.89 18.19
N SER A 399 -2.29 3.04 19.10
CA SER A 399 -2.97 1.92 19.76
C SER A 399 -4.03 1.22 18.88
N VAL A 400 -4.43 1.83 17.77
CA VAL A 400 -5.42 1.24 16.86
C VAL A 400 -4.76 0.17 16.00
N CYS A 401 -5.31 -1.03 16.00
CA CYS A 401 -4.88 -2.12 15.13
C CYS A 401 -6.06 -2.92 14.56
N SER A 402 -5.79 -3.66 13.48
CA SER A 402 -6.67 -4.73 13.00
C SER A 402 -6.51 -5.98 13.85
N PHE A 403 -7.54 -6.82 13.89
CA PHE A 403 -7.46 -8.09 14.62
C PHE A 403 -8.39 -9.14 14.04
N GLN A 404 -8.18 -10.38 14.43
CA GLN A 404 -9.19 -11.41 14.28
C GLN A 404 -9.16 -12.40 15.44
N ALA A 405 -10.33 -12.74 15.96
CA ALA A 405 -10.47 -13.56 17.16
C ALA A 405 -11.84 -14.23 17.24
N ILE A 406 -11.92 -15.27 18.08
CA ILE A 406 -13.20 -15.79 18.58
C ILE A 406 -13.61 -14.93 19.77
N VAL A 407 -14.74 -14.23 19.63
CA VAL A 407 -15.23 -13.24 20.60
C VAL A 407 -16.58 -13.72 21.15
N PRO A 408 -16.81 -13.70 22.49
CA PRO A 408 -18.12 -13.96 23.05
C PRO A 408 -19.18 -13.01 22.47
N LYS A 409 -20.37 -13.51 22.14
CA LYS A 409 -21.45 -12.68 21.58
C LYS A 409 -21.95 -11.57 22.51
N THR A 410 -21.59 -11.64 23.80
CA THR A 410 -21.87 -10.62 24.81
C THR A 410 -20.88 -9.46 24.80
N VAL A 411 -19.80 -9.56 24.02
CA VAL A 411 -18.76 -8.52 23.90
C VAL A 411 -18.96 -7.79 22.57
N ASP A 412 -19.08 -6.46 22.63
CA ASP A 412 -19.04 -5.64 21.42
C ASP A 412 -17.60 -5.63 20.88
N TRP A 413 -17.43 -5.90 19.60
CA TRP A 413 -16.11 -5.94 18.97
C TRP A 413 -15.40 -4.57 19.01
N ARG A 414 -16.15 -3.47 19.13
CA ARG A 414 -15.59 -2.12 19.22
C ARG A 414 -14.79 -1.91 20.51
N ASP A 415 -15.22 -2.58 21.57
CA ASP A 415 -14.63 -2.52 22.92
C ASP A 415 -13.64 -3.68 23.17
N PHE A 416 -13.45 -4.57 22.19
CA PHE A 416 -12.51 -5.67 22.31
C PHE A 416 -11.06 -5.16 22.31
N GLU A 417 -10.34 -5.43 23.40
CA GLU A 417 -8.92 -5.07 23.53
C GLU A 417 -8.09 -5.93 22.56
N ALA A 418 -7.66 -5.32 21.46
CA ALA A 418 -6.77 -5.91 20.48
C ALA A 418 -5.37 -5.34 20.62
N LYS A 419 -4.36 -6.18 20.37
CA LYS A 419 -2.96 -5.79 20.26
C LYS A 419 -2.43 -6.31 18.94
N PRO A 420 -1.50 -5.58 18.28
CA PRO A 420 -0.77 -6.13 17.15
C PRO A 420 -0.08 -7.44 17.55
N VAL A 421 0.15 -8.30 16.58
CA VAL A 421 0.95 -9.53 16.74
C VAL A 421 2.41 -9.12 16.79
N TYR A 422 2.83 -8.60 17.94
CA TYR A 422 4.11 -7.93 18.16
C TYR A 422 4.40 -7.82 19.67
N GLY A 423 5.64 -8.06 20.10
CA GLY A 423 6.10 -7.81 21.47
C GLY A 423 5.71 -8.86 22.53
N ALA A 424 5.03 -9.94 22.16
CA ALA A 424 4.79 -11.09 23.05
C ALA A 424 5.83 -12.17 22.74
N GLY A 425 6.98 -12.15 23.42
CA GLY A 425 8.13 -13.04 23.21
C GLY A 425 7.90 -14.55 23.45
N SER A 426 6.85 -15.13 22.88
CA SER A 426 6.50 -16.56 22.97
C SER A 426 5.57 -17.01 21.84
N GLY A 427 5.73 -16.47 20.62
CA GLY A 427 5.17 -17.11 19.43
C GLY A 427 5.93 -18.40 19.10
N PRO A 428 5.28 -19.43 18.52
CA PRO A 428 6.00 -20.57 17.97
C PRO A 428 7.05 -20.05 16.96
N GLN A 429 8.25 -20.64 16.97
CA GLN A 429 9.24 -20.37 15.93
C GLN A 429 8.59 -20.65 14.56
N LEU A 430 8.93 -19.86 13.54
CA LEU A 430 8.62 -20.23 12.16
C LEU A 430 9.09 -21.68 11.96
N GLU A 431 8.17 -22.59 11.63
CA GLU A 431 8.56 -23.94 11.26
C GLU A 431 9.57 -23.81 10.11
N SER A 432 10.73 -24.44 10.29
CA SER A 432 11.81 -24.41 9.31
C SER A 432 11.31 -25.15 8.07
N ASN A 433 10.72 -24.41 7.14
CA ASN A 433 10.82 -24.52 5.69
C ASN A 433 9.63 -23.82 5.01
N TYR A 434 9.79 -22.53 4.71
CA TYR A 434 9.24 -21.93 3.48
C TYR A 434 9.99 -22.45 2.22
N GLU A 435 10.48 -23.69 2.24
CA GLU A 435 11.11 -24.35 1.09
C GLU A 435 10.03 -24.93 0.19
N THR A 436 9.53 -24.11 -0.73
CA THR A 436 9.00 -24.67 -1.97
C THR A 436 10.19 -25.04 -2.84
N THR A 437 10.52 -26.34 -2.86
CA THR A 437 11.44 -26.91 -3.86
C THR A 437 11.01 -26.47 -5.26
N ALA A 438 12.03 -26.21 -6.09
CA ALA A 438 12.02 -25.63 -7.43
C ALA A 438 10.83 -25.98 -8.34
#